data_AF-A0A089NB96-F1
#
_entry.id   AF-A0A089NB96-F1
#
_cell.length_a   1.000
_cell.length_b   1.000
_cell.length_c   1.000
_cell.angle_alpha   90.00
_cell.angle_beta   90.00
_cell.angle_gamma   90.00
#
_symmetry.space_group_name_H-M   'P 1'
#
loop_
_entity.id
_entity.type
_entity.pdbx_description
1 polymer ?
#
loop_
_entity_poly.entity_id
_entity_poly.type
_entity_poly.pdbx_seq_one_letter_code
_entity_poly.pdbx_strand_id
1 'polypeptide(L)' 'MVFVFISFLSLFFKWQRLIFILISLEFLVMSLFILFSGSLNEMMFFYFMCFSVVSSVLGVVIMVGNMKFYGSDLCLF' A
#
# COMPACT_ATOMS: atom_id res chain seq x y z
N MET A 1 -13.49 5.44 7.97
CA MET A 1 -14.22 5.72 6.72
C MET A 1 -13.61 6.84 5.90
N VAL A 2 -13.49 8.07 6.43
CA VAL A 2 -12.90 9.19 5.68
C VAL A 2 -11.46 8.92 5.22
N PHE A 3 -10.63 8.31 6.07
CA PHE A 3 -9.27 7.92 5.69
C PHE A 3 -9.22 6.90 4.54
N VAL A 4 -10.08 5.88 4.57
CA VAL A 4 -10.21 4.90 3.48
C VAL A 4 -10.58 5.60 2.17
N PHE A 5 -11.55 6.52 2.22
CA PHE A 5 -11.98 7.28 1.06
C PHE A 5 -10.85 8.14 0.48
N ILE A 6 -10.07 8.84 1.33
CA ILE A 6 -8.91 9.64 0.91
C ILE A 6 -7.81 8.75 0.30
N SER A 7 -7.58 7.56 0.88
CA SER A 7 -6.62 6.59 0.35
C SER A 7 -7.02 6.09 -1.05
N PHE A 8 -8.30 5.81 -1.29
CA PHE A 8 -8.76 5.47 -2.64
C PHE A 8 -8.63 6.65 -3.61
N LEU A 9 -8.93 7.86 -3.17
CA LEU A 9 -8.83 9.07 -3.98
C LEU A 9 -7.37 9.34 -4.40
N SER A 10 -6.42 9.16 -3.48
CA SER A 10 -5.00 9.29 -3.78
C SER A 10 -4.50 8.17 -4.70
N LEU A 11 -5.06 6.97 -4.56
CA LEU A 11 -4.78 5.86 -5.46
C LEU A 11 -5.17 6.24 -6.87
N PHE A 12 -6.40 6.71 -7.16
CA PHE A 12 -6.85 7.02 -8.54
C PHE A 12 -6.27 8.29 -9.18
N PHE A 13 -6.05 9.38 -8.43
CA PHE A 13 -5.67 10.66 -9.04
C PHE A 13 -4.17 10.80 -9.37
N LYS A 14 -3.29 9.97 -8.79
CA LYS A 14 -1.83 10.08 -8.96
C LYS A 14 -1.19 8.83 -9.59
N TRP A 15 -1.81 8.28 -10.64
CA TRP A 15 -1.35 7.05 -11.33
C TRP A 15 -0.04 7.17 -12.12
N GLN A 16 0.50 8.38 -12.27
CA GLN A 16 1.70 8.56 -13.10
C GLN A 16 2.96 7.93 -12.50
N ARG A 17 3.12 7.90 -11.16
CA ARG A 17 4.33 7.35 -10.52
C ARG A 17 3.99 6.19 -9.59
N LEU A 18 4.73 5.09 -9.71
CA LEU A 18 4.62 3.90 -8.86
C LEU A 18 4.69 4.21 -7.36
N ILE A 19 5.53 5.17 -6.98
CA ILE A 19 5.70 5.59 -5.58
C ILE A 19 4.37 6.03 -4.96
N PHE A 20 3.51 6.75 -5.68
CA PHE A 20 2.23 7.20 -5.14
C PHE A 20 1.23 6.04 -4.95
N ILE A 21 1.30 5.03 -5.81
CA ILE A 21 0.49 3.82 -5.69
C ILE A 21 0.92 3.02 -4.45
N LEU A 22 2.22 2.88 -4.22
CA LEU A 22 2.74 2.19 -3.03
C LEU A 22 2.34 2.92 -1.73
N ILE A 23 2.49 4.24 -1.69
CA ILE A 23 2.11 5.05 -0.52
C ILE A 23 0.60 4.95 -0.24
N SER A 24 -0.25 5.02 -1.27
CA SER A 24 -1.70 4.92 -1.09
C SER A 24 -2.14 3.54 -0.58
N LEU A 25 -1.47 2.47 -1.00
CA LEU A 25 -1.65 1.12 -0.45
C LEU A 25 -1.29 1.03 1.03
N GLU A 26 -0.17 1.63 1.45
CA GLU A 26 0.21 1.66 2.88
C GLU A 26 -0.81 2.40 3.73
N PHE A 27 -1.28 3.57 3.28
CA PHE A 27 -2.34 4.29 3.97
C PHE A 27 -3.65 3.49 4.06
N LEU A 28 -3.96 2.69 3.03
CA LEU A 28 -5.12 1.81 3.03
C LEU A 28 -4.97 0.71 4.10
N VAL A 29 -3.81 0.05 4.18
CA VAL A 29 -3.54 -0.96 5.22
C VAL A 29 -3.65 -0.35 6.62
N MET A 30 -3.13 0.86 6.85
CA MET A 30 -3.26 1.56 8.12
C MET A 30 -4.72 1.87 8.47
N SER A 31 -5.53 2.26 7.49
CA SER A 31 -6.95 2.51 7.71
C SER A 31 -7.74 1.23 8.05
N LEU A 32 -7.38 0.09 7.44
CA LEU A 32 -7.92 -1.22 7.78
C LEU A 32 -7.48 -1.65 9.18
N PHE A 33 -6.24 -1.35 9.57
CA PHE A 33 -5.71 -1.63 10.90
C PHE A 33 -6.56 -0.99 12.01
N ILE A 34 -6.96 0.26 11.81
CA ILE A 34 -7.82 1.00 12.75
C ILE A 34 -9.24 0.43 12.79
N LEU A 35 -9.76 -0.08 11.67
CA LEU A 35 -11.10 -0.69 11.63
C LEU A 35 -11.14 -2.08 12.26
N PHE A 36 -10.06 -2.85 12.08
CA PHE A 36 -9.97 -4.23 12.55
C PHE A 36 -9.48 -4.37 13.99
N SER A 37 -8.85 -3.34 14.57
CA SER A 37 -8.37 -3.36 15.95
C SER A 37 -9.47 -3.63 16.99
N GLY A 38 -10.72 -3.27 16.69
CA GLY A 38 -11.87 -3.51 17.57
C GLY A 38 -12.62 -4.83 17.34
N SER A 39 -12.29 -5.58 16.28
CA SER A 39 -13.10 -6.74 15.85
C SER A 39 -12.33 -8.06 15.67
N LEU A 40 -11.00 -8.01 15.53
CA LEU A 40 -10.18 -9.20 15.31
C LEU A 40 -9.66 -9.82 16.61
N ASN A 41 -9.55 -11.15 16.62
CA ASN A 41 -8.79 -11.89 17.63
C ASN A 41 -7.29 -11.56 17.53
N GLU A 42 -6.59 -11.61 18.66
CA GLU A 42 -5.17 -11.27 18.81
C GLU A 42 -4.26 -11.99 17.79
N MET A 43 -4.51 -13.29 17.54
CA MET A 43 -3.74 -14.08 16.58
C MET A 43 -3.92 -13.61 15.13
N MET A 44 -5.14 -13.20 14.76
CA MET A 44 -5.44 -12.70 13.41
C MET A 44 -4.82 -11.32 13.19
N PHE A 45 -4.78 -10.50 14.24
CA PHE A 45 -4.13 -9.20 14.21
C PHE A 45 -2.60 -9.33 14.00
N PHE A 46 -1.96 -10.29 14.66
CA PHE A 46 -0.54 -10.55 14.45
C PHE A 46 -0.24 -11.02 13.02
N TYR A 47 -1.07 -11.92 12.47
CA TYR A 47 -0.93 -12.34 11.08
C TYR A 47 -1.08 -11.17 10.10
N PHE A 48 -2.05 -10.28 10.34
CA PHE A 48 -2.27 -9.09 9.52
C PHE A 48 -1.07 -8.13 9.55
N MET A 49 -0.42 -7.96 10.71
CA MET A 49 0.82 -7.18 10.83
C MET A 49 1.98 -7.81 10.06
N CYS A 50 2.17 -9.13 10.14
CA CYS A 50 3.25 -9.77 9.39
C CYS A 50 3.01 -9.66 7.88
N PHE A 51 1.76 -9.84 7.44
CA PHE A 51 1.39 -9.71 6.04
C PHE A 51 1.61 -8.29 5.51
N SER A 52 1.31 -7.25 6.31
CA SER A 52 1.54 -5.86 5.88
C SER A 52 3.02 -5.58 5.61
N VAL A 53 3.92 -6.03 6.49
CA VAL A 53 5.37 -5.88 6.29
C VAL A 53 5.87 -6.62 5.06
N VAL A 54 5.40 -7.85 4.82
CA VAL A 54 5.79 -8.60 3.62
C VAL A 54 5.31 -7.88 2.36
N SER A 55 4.09 -7.36 2.38
CA SER A 55 3.53 -6.65 1.23
C SER A 55 4.27 -5.34 0.90
N SER A 56 4.72 -4.58 1.90
CA SER A 56 5.47 -3.33 1.67
C SER A 56 6.87 -3.60 1.11
N VAL A 57 7.58 -4.61 1.62
CA VAL A 57 8.89 -5.01 1.09
C VAL A 57 8.77 -5.46 -0.36
N LEU A 58 7.78 -6.30 -0.69
CA LEU A 58 7.54 -6.73 -2.07
C LEU A 58 7.23 -5.55 -3.00
N GLY A 59 6.43 -4.58 -2.53
CA GLY A 59 6.12 -3.37 -3.28
C GLY A 59 7.37 -2.56 -3.68
N VAL A 60 8.31 -2.38 -2.73
CA VAL A 60 9.58 -1.69 -3.01
C VAL A 60 10.47 -2.49 -3.96
N VAL A 61 10.53 -3.82 -3.82
CA VAL A 61 11.29 -4.69 -4.74
C VAL A 61 10.78 -4.53 -6.18
N ILE A 62 9.47 -4.47 -6.37
CA ILE A 62 8.86 -4.25 -7.69
C ILE A 62 9.24 -2.86 -8.24
N MET A 63 9.22 -1.81 -7.43
CA MET A 63 9.63 -0.46 -7.84
C MET A 63 11.10 -0.43 -8.31
N VAL A 64 12.01 -1.00 -7.52
CA VAL A 64 13.44 -1.07 -7.86
C VAL A 64 13.65 -1.90 -9.14
N GLY A 65 12.90 -3.00 -9.30
CA GLY A 65 12.90 -3.80 -10.53
C GLY A 65 12.52 -2.97 -11.75
N ASN A 66 11.41 -2.22 -11.68
CA ASN A 66 10.97 -1.36 -12.79
C ASN A 66 11.98 -0.27 -13.12
N MET A 67 12.54 0.41 -12.12
CA MET A 67 13.59 1.41 -12.36
C MET A 67 14.84 0.83 -13.03
N LYS A 68 15.21 -0.42 -12.68
CA LYS A 68 16.38 -1.07 -13.28
C LYS A 68 16.19 -1.35 -14.79
N PHE A 69 14.97 -1.68 -15.23
CA PHE A 69 14.71 -2.02 -16.63
C PHE A 69 14.26 -0.82 -17.48
N TYR A 70 13.45 0.09 -16.92
CA TYR A 70 12.83 1.20 -17.66
C TYR A 70 13.42 2.57 -17.34
N GLY A 71 14.31 2.67 -16.35
CA GLY A 71 14.99 3.92 -15.97
C GLY A 71 14.08 4.97 -15.32
N SER A 72 12.79 4.68 -15.12
CA SER A 72 11.83 5.59 -14.52
C SER A 72 10.77 4.85 -13.69
N ASP A 73 10.19 5.54 -12.71
CA ASP A 73 9.07 5.08 -11.88
C ASP A 73 7.69 5.30 -12.52
N LEU A 74 7.66 5.61 -13.82
CA LEU A 74 6.43 5.93 -14.53
C LEU A 74 5.61 4.65 -14.75
N CYS A 75 4.35 4.68 -14.31
CA CYS A 75 3.45 3.52 -14.34
C CYS A 75 2.56 3.48 -15.60
N LEU A 76 2.28 4.66 -16.14
CA LEU A 76 1.58 4.86 -17.42
C LEU A 76 2.58 5.46 -18.39
N PHE A 77 2.63 4.91 -19.61
CA PHE A 77 3.44 5.42 -20.72
C PHE A 77 3.23 6.92 -20.94
#